data_AF-A0A450RZR4-F1
#
_entry.id   AF-A0A450RZR4-F1
#
_cell.length_a   1.000
_cell.length_b   1.000
_cell.length_c   1.000
_cell.angle_alpha   90.00
_cell.angle_beta   90.00
_cell.angle_gamma   90.00
#
_symmetry.space_group_name_H-M   'P 1'
#
loop_
_entity.id
_entity.type
_entity.pdbx_description
1 polymer ?
#
loop_
_entity_poly.entity_id
_entity_poly.type
_entity_poly.pdbx_seq_one_letter_code
_entity_poly.pdbx_strand_id
1 'polypeptide(L)' 'MGLAVRWSPEAVEDLAAITEYIARDSEFYARAVASKILATSRTIPEQPFGQSGAGDR' A
#
# COMPACT_ATOMS: atom_id res chain seq x y z
N MET A 1 -13.54 9.79 16.54
CA MET A 1 -13.75 9.79 15.07
C MET A 1 -12.47 9.28 14.44
N GLY A 2 -12.53 8.19 13.66
CA GLY A 2 -11.36 7.61 12.99
C GLY A 2 -11.21 8.14 11.56
N LEU A 3 -9.98 8.33 11.11
CA LEU A 3 -9.69 8.66 9.71
C LEU A 3 -9.95 7.42 8.83
N ALA A 4 -10.32 7.64 7.56
CA ALA A 4 -10.55 6.55 6.61
C ALA A 4 -9.65 6.74 5.38
N VAL A 5 -9.01 5.66 4.93
CA VAL A 5 -8.23 5.67 3.69
C VAL A 5 -9.17 5.55 2.50
N ARG A 6 -9.03 6.45 1.53
CA ARG A 6 -9.73 6.38 0.24
C ARG A 6 -8.68 6.30 -0.86
N TRP A 7 -8.91 5.35 -1.78
CA TRP A 7 -8.07 5.16 -2.95
C TRP A 7 -8.66 5.94 -4.11
N SER A 8 -7.82 6.65 -4.87
CA SER A 8 -8.23 7.20 -6.15
C SER A 8 -8.30 6.07 -7.20
N PRO A 9 -9.02 6.26 -8.32
CA PRO A 9 -9.01 5.30 -9.42
C PRO A 9 -7.58 4.97 -9.89
N GLU A 10 -6.72 5.98 -10.02
CA GLU A 10 -5.32 5.81 -10.45
C GLU A 10 -4.53 4.94 -9.46
N ALA A 11 -4.72 5.11 -8.16
CA ALA A 11 -4.03 4.27 -7.15
C ALA A 11 -4.48 2.79 -7.21
N VAL A 12 -5.71 2.53 -7.65
CA VAL A 12 -6.20 1.16 -7.88
C VAL A 12 -5.55 0.58 -9.14
N GLU A 13 -5.45 1.37 -10.22
CA GLU A 13 -4.77 0.97 -11.45
C GLU A 13 -3.28 0.72 -11.23
N ASP A 14 -2.60 1.56 -10.45
CA ASP A 14 -1.19 1.39 -10.08
C ASP A 14 -0.98 0.09 -9.30
N LEU A 15 -1.84 -0.22 -8.33
CA LEU A 15 -1.77 -1.47 -7.60
C LEU A 15 -1.94 -2.68 -8.54
N ALA A 16 -2.88 -2.60 -9.48
CA ALA A 16 -3.07 -3.64 -10.48
C ALA A 16 -1.82 -3.82 -11.35
N ALA A 17 -1.27 -2.73 -11.91
CA ALA A 17 -0.08 -2.75 -12.75
C ALA A 17 1.15 -3.34 -12.03
N ILE A 18 1.37 -3.00 -10.75
CA ILE A 18 2.43 -3.58 -9.92
C ILE A 18 2.25 -5.08 -9.79
N THR A 19 1.03 -5.53 -9.45
CA THR A 19 0.77 -6.97 -9.26
C THR A 19 0.87 -7.74 -10.57
N GLU A 20 0.42 -7.18 -11.68
CA GLU A 20 0.54 -7.78 -13.01
C GLU A 20 2.01 -7.91 -13.42
N TYR A 21 2.83 -6.89 -13.17
CA TYR A 21 4.27 -6.95 -13.45
C TYR A 21 4.95 -8.09 -12.69
N ILE A 22 4.66 -8.23 -11.39
CA ILE A 22 5.25 -9.29 -10.55
C ILE A 22 4.73 -10.68 -10.95
N ALA A 23 3.43 -10.78 -11.29
CA ALA A 23 2.80 -12.05 -11.65
C ALA A 23 3.46 -12.72 -12.88
N ARG A 24 4.13 -11.94 -13.75
CA ARG A 24 4.93 -12.47 -14.88
C ARG A 24 6.05 -13.40 -14.44
N ASP A 25 6.59 -13.21 -13.24
CA ASP A 25 7.60 -14.08 -12.64
C ASP A 25 6.99 -15.01 -11.59
N SER A 26 6.09 -14.49 -10.74
CA SER A 26 5.46 -15.27 -9.68
C SER A 26 4.12 -14.68 -9.21
N GLU A 27 3.03 -15.40 -9.48
CA GLU A 27 1.69 -15.08 -8.94
C GLU A 27 1.66 -15.10 -7.40
N PHE A 28 2.45 -15.99 -6.78
CA PHE A 28 2.54 -16.07 -5.33
C PHE A 28 3.06 -14.75 -4.75
N TYR A 29 4.14 -14.20 -5.32
CA TYR A 29 4.70 -12.94 -4.85
C TYR A 29 3.83 -11.74 -5.21
N ALA A 30 3.14 -11.75 -6.36
CA ALA A 30 2.16 -10.71 -6.69
C ALA A 30 1.07 -10.59 -5.60
N ARG A 31 0.52 -11.73 -5.16
CA ARG A 31 -0.46 -11.79 -4.07
C ARG A 31 0.14 -11.35 -2.73
N ALA A 32 1.37 -11.76 -2.43
CA ALA A 32 2.06 -11.36 -1.20
C ALA A 32 2.25 -9.84 -1.12
N VAL A 33 2.66 -9.20 -2.23
CA VAL A 33 2.84 -7.76 -2.33
C VAL A 33 1.50 -7.02 -2.20
N ALA A 34 0.45 -7.46 -2.93
CA ALA A 34 -0.89 -6.88 -2.80
C ALA A 34 -1.39 -6.92 -1.35
N SER A 35 -1.22 -8.08 -0.69
CA SER A 35 -1.63 -8.27 0.71
C SER A 35 -0.88 -7.32 1.65
N LYS A 36 0.43 -7.14 1.44
CA LYS A 36 1.25 -6.22 2.24
C LYS A 36 0.82 -4.77 2.05
N ILE A 37 0.60 -4.32 0.82
CA ILE A 37 0.14 -2.95 0.54
C ILE A 37 -1.21 -2.68 1.21
N LEU A 38 -2.16 -3.60 1.06
CA LEU A 38 -3.47 -3.47 1.69
C LEU A 38 -3.37 -3.47 3.22
N ALA A 39 -2.56 -4.36 3.80
CA ALA A 39 -2.33 -4.40 5.24
C ALA A 39 -1.73 -3.09 5.76
N THR A 40 -0.70 -2.56 5.11
CA THR A 40 -0.08 -1.27 5.47
C THR A 40 -1.07 -0.11 5.31
N SER A 41 -1.87 -0.08 4.24
CA SER A 41 -2.86 1.00 4.07
C SER A 41 -3.88 1.04 5.21
N ARG A 42 -4.23 -0.11 5.80
CA ARG A 42 -5.17 -0.20 6.92
C ARG A 42 -4.62 0.34 8.23
N THR A 43 -3.30 0.52 8.37
CA THR A 43 -2.69 1.12 9.58
C THR A 43 -2.59 2.64 9.49
N ILE A 44 -2.77 3.25 8.31
CA ILE A 44 -2.69 4.71 8.11
C ILE A 44 -3.65 5.49 9.03
N PRO A 45 -4.92 5.07 9.24
CA PRO A 45 -5.80 5.76 10.19
C PRO A 45 -5.26 5.92 11.60
N GLU A 46 -4.41 4.98 12.04
CA GLU A 46 -3.80 4.98 13.37
C GLU A 46 -2.56 5.89 13.41
N GLN A 47 -1.88 6.08 12.27
CA GLN A 47 -0.67 6.87 12.12
C GLN A 47 -0.69 7.71 10.83
N PRO A 48 -1.59 8.71 10.71
CA PRO A 48 -1.88 9.39 9.44
C PRO A 48 -0.73 10.24 8.91
N PHE A 49 0.23 10.60 9.77
CA PHE A 49 1.40 11.40 9.41
C PHE A 49 2.66 10.56 9.20
N GLY A 50 2.55 9.22 9.32
CA GLY A 50 3.69 8.30 9.32
C GLY A 50 4.74 8.62 10.38
N GLN A 51 5.83 7.87 10.40
CA GLN A 51 7.06 8.34 11.06
C GLN A 51 7.75 9.33 10.12
N SER A 52 7.20 10.53 9.98
CA SER A 52 7.88 11.62 9.31
C SER A 52 8.92 12.21 10.28
N GLY A 53 10.18 11.79 10.13
CA GLY A 53 11.36 12.52 10.64
C GLY A 53 11.61 12.50 12.16
N ALA A 54 12.15 11.40 12.69
CA ALA A 54 13.10 11.43 13.80
C ALA A 54 14.53 11.19 13.27
N GLY A 55 14.86 11.89 12.19
CA GLY A 55 16.13 11.81 11.47
C GLY A 55 16.47 13.14 10.83
N ASP A 56 16.29 14.22 11.60
CA ASP A 56 17.03 15.46 11.40
C ASP A 56 17.98 15.59 12.60
N ARG A 57 19.09 14.85 12.52
CA ARG A 57 20.37 15.04 13.23
C ARG A 57 21.40 14.08 12.67
#